data_AF-A0A3M0LSR5-F1
#
_entry.id   AF-A0A3M0LSR5-F1
#
_cell.length_a   1.000
_cell.length_b   1.000
_cell.length_c   1.000
_cell.angle_alpha   90.00
_cell.angle_beta   90.00
_cell.angle_gamma   90.00
#
_symmetry.space_group_name_H-M   'P 1'
#
loop_
_entity.id
_entity.type
_entity.pdbx_description
1 polymer ?
#
loop_
_entity_poly.entity_id
_entity_poly.type
_entity_poly.pdbx_seq_one_letter_code
_entity_poly.pdbx_strand_id
1 'polypeptide(L)' 'MIKFFKSVVEEMRLVTWPSAKQNRHDTGIVIGSSILFALYLGLLDWAFSSLTQIVM' A
#
# COMPACT_ATOMS: atom_id res chain seq x y z
N MET A 1 25.54 17.55 16.77
CA MET A 1 24.61 17.39 15.63
C MET A 1 25.27 16.84 14.37
N ILE A 2 26.34 17.45 13.83
CA ILE A 2 27.00 16.97 12.60
C ILE A 2 27.50 15.50 12.71
N LYS A 3 28.02 15.10 13.88
CA LYS A 3 28.44 13.71 14.15
C LYS A 3 27.27 12.71 14.18
N PHE A 4 26.06 13.16 14.52
CA PHE A 4 24.86 12.32 14.64
C PHE A 4 24.28 12.00 13.25
N PHE A 5 24.22 12.97 12.34
CA PHE A 5 23.86 12.70 10.96
C PHE A 5 24.87 11.78 10.27
N LYS A 6 26.17 11.91 10.60
CA LYS A 6 27.20 11.03 10.07
C LYS A 6 26.99 9.58 10.50
N SER A 7 26.70 9.32 11.79
CA SER A 7 26.43 7.97 12.27
C SER A 7 25.15 7.36 11.67
N VAL A 8 24.09 8.16 11.49
CA VAL A 8 22.85 7.71 10.85
C VAL A 8 23.06 7.32 9.39
N VAL A 9 23.85 8.09 8.64
CA VAL A 9 24.20 7.76 7.24
C VAL A 9 25.04 6.47 7.17
N GLU A 10 25.90 6.23 8.16
CA GLU A 10 26.75 5.05 8.25
C GLU A 10 25.92 3.78 8.55
N GLU A 11 24.95 3.86 9.47
CA GLU A 11 23.97 2.79 9.72
C GLU A 11 23.06 2.54 8.50
N MET A 12 22.57 3.60 7.87
CA MET A 12 21.72 3.50 6.67
C MET A 12 22.44 2.84 5.47
N ARG A 13 23.77 2.85 5.44
CA ARG A 13 24.57 2.12 4.44
C ARG A 13 24.76 0.64 4.76
N LEU A 14 24.66 0.27 6.03
CA LEU A 14 24.68 -1.13 6.47
C LEU A 14 23.33 -1.83 6.26
N VAL A 15 22.25 -1.05 6.16
CA VAL A 15 20.91 -1.55 5.81
C VAL A 15 20.91 -2.06 4.36
N THR A 16 20.51 -3.31 4.18
CA THR A 16 20.32 -3.93 2.86
C THR A 16 19.07 -3.38 2.18
N TRP A 17 19.27 -2.35 1.36
CA TRP A 17 18.19 -1.77 0.57
C TRP A 17 17.64 -2.79 -0.44
N PRO A 18 16.30 -2.88 -0.57
CA PRO A 18 15.68 -3.78 -1.54
C PRO A 18 16.10 -3.40 -2.96
N SER A 19 16.37 -4.41 -3.78
CA SER A 19 16.70 -4.23 -5.19
C SER A 19 15.53 -3.57 -5.93
N ALA A 20 15.83 -2.73 -6.93
CA ALA A 20 14.84 -2.02 -7.75
C ALA A 20 13.81 -2.96 -8.41
N LYS A 21 14.17 -4.24 -8.62
CA LYS A 21 13.26 -5.28 -9.14
C LYS A 21 12.21 -5.69 -8.11
N GLN A 22 12.59 -5.78 -6.83
CA GLN A 22 11.71 -6.18 -5.73
C GLN A 22 10.69 -5.09 -5.43
N ASN A 23 11.15 -3.83 -5.42
CA ASN A 23 10.28 -2.68 -5.19
C ASN A 23 9.15 -2.57 -6.24
N ARG A 24 9.42 -2.93 -7.51
CA ARG A 24 8.40 -2.96 -8.57
C ARG A 24 7.41 -4.11 -8.40
N HIS A 25 7.86 -5.27 -7.95
CA HIS A 25 6.99 -6.41 -7.69
C HIS A 25 6.05 -6.13 -6.52
N ASP A 26 6.60 -5.63 -5.41
CA ASP A 26 5.84 -5.34 -4.20
C ASP A 26 4.83 -4.21 -4.45
N THR A 27 5.21 -3.16 -5.17
CA THR A 27 4.28 -2.09 -5.59
C THR A 27 3.16 -2.64 -6.49
N GLY A 28 3.48 -3.59 -7.39
CA GLY A 28 2.48 -4.25 -8.23
C GLY A 28 1.46 -5.06 -7.43
N ILE A 29 1.90 -5.78 -6.39
CA ILE A 29 1.02 -6.53 -5.48
C ILE A 29 0.12 -5.57 -4.69
N VAL A 30 0.66 -4.45 -4.19
CA VAL A 30 -0.13 -3.45 -3.44
C VAL A 30 -1.18 -2.80 -4.33
N ILE A 31 -0.84 -2.42 -5.56
CA ILE A 31 -1.80 -1.84 -6.50
C ILE A 31 -2.87 -2.88 -6.86
N GLY A 32 -2.47 -4.12 -7.17
CA GLY A 32 -3.40 -5.19 -7.51
C GLY A 32 -4.39 -5.52 -6.37
N SER A 33 -3.89 -5.63 -5.14
CA SER A 33 -4.74 -5.84 -3.96
C SER A 33 -5.67 -4.66 -3.69
N SER A 34 -5.18 -3.42 -3.82
CA SER A 34 -6.00 -2.21 -3.64
C SER A 34 -7.17 -2.16 -4.63
N ILE A 35 -6.93 -2.49 -5.91
CA ILE A 35 -7.98 -2.53 -6.94
C ILE A 35 -8.99 -3.64 -6.64
N LEU A 36 -8.53 -4.81 -6.21
CA LEU A 36 -9.40 -5.93 -5.84
C LEU A 36 -10.33 -5.54 -4.69
N PHE A 37 -9.81 -4.91 -3.64
CA PHE A 37 -10.62 -4.42 -2.53
C PHE A 37 -11.57 -3.30 -2.94
N ALA A 38 -11.12 -2.36 -3.78
CA ALA A 38 -11.97 -1.29 -4.29
C ALA A 38 -13.17 -1.83 -5.08
N LEU A 39 -12.95 -2.83 -5.94
CA LEU A 39 -14.03 -3.50 -6.67
C LEU A 39 -14.98 -4.25 -5.75
N TYR A 40 -14.43 -5.01 -4.78
CA TYR A 40 -15.24 -5.76 -3.83
C TYR A 40 -16.13 -4.87 -2.97
N LEU A 41 -15.56 -3.83 -2.35
CA LEU A 41 -16.30 -2.88 -1.53
C LEU A 41 -17.26 -2.04 -2.37
N GLY A 42 -16.85 -1.57 -3.55
CA GLY A 42 -17.74 -0.81 -4.43
C GLY A 42 -18.96 -1.60 -4.92
N LEU A 43 -18.80 -2.89 -5.20
CA LEU A 43 -19.94 -3.77 -5.53
C LEU A 43 -20.87 -3.97 -4.34
N LEU A 44 -20.30 -4.17 -3.14
CA LEU A 44 -21.09 -4.28 -1.92
C LEU A 44 -21.85 -2.99 -1.61
N ASP A 45 -21.21 -1.84 -1.71
CA ASP A 45 -21.85 -0.54 -1.49
C ASP A 45 -23.03 -0.32 -2.44
N TRP A 46 -22.92 -0.77 -3.70
CA TRP A 46 -24.01 -0.70 -4.66
C TRP A 46 -25.16 -1.66 -4.32
N ALA A 47 -24.84 -2.87 -3.88
CA ALA A 47 -25.82 -3.84 -3.40
C ALA A 47 -26.54 -3.36 -2.14
N PHE A 48 -25.82 -2.80 -1.17
CA PHE A 48 -26.39 -2.23 0.06
C PHE A 48 -27.22 -0.98 -0.23
N SER A 49 -26.77 -0.08 -1.11
CA SER A 49 -27.54 1.10 -1.51
C SER A 49 -28.86 0.71 -2.17
N SER A 50 -28.84 -0.32 -3.02
CA SER A 50 -30.06 -0.85 -3.65
C SER A 50 -31.00 -1.48 -2.61
N LEU A 51 -30.45 -2.19 -1.62
CA LEU A 51 -31.23 -2.83 -0.56
C LEU A 51 -31.85 -1.80 0.39
N THR A 52 -31.11 -0.78 0.81
CA THR A 52 -31.64 0.28 1.69
C THR A 52 -32.74 1.08 1.00
N GLN A 53 -32.63 1.29 -0.30
CA GLN A 53 -33.63 1.99 -1.13
C GLN A 53 -34.88 1.16 -1.40
N ILE A 54 -34.83 -0.16 -1.22
CA ILE A 54 -36.01 -1.05 -1.25
C ILE A 54 -36.70 -1.11 0.11
N VAL A 55 -35.93 -1.01 1.21
CA VAL A 55 -36.43 -1.12 2.59
C VAL A 55 -37.06 0.19 3.09
N MET A 56 -36.56 1.34 2.65
CA MET A 56 -37.08 2.68 2.99
C MET A 56 -37.97 3.20 1.87
#